data_AF-A0A069D1C1-F1
#
_entry.id   AF-A0A069D1C1-F1
#
_cell.length_a   1.000
_cell.length_b   1.000
_cell.length_c   1.000
_cell.angle_alpha   90.00
_cell.angle_beta   90.00
_cell.angle_gamma   90.00
#
_symmetry.space_group_name_H-M   'P 1'
#
loop_
_entity.id
_entity.type
_entity.pdbx_description
1 polymer ?
#
loop_
_entity_poly.entity_id
_entity_poly.type
_entity_poly.pdbx_seq_one_letter_code
_entity_poly.pdbx_strand_id
1 'polypeptide(L)'
;MKKIIAGVMLLALFVSCKDKKSKIDPFAPITNLVDSALHRKDTVAVPVETGPVPTEADESFNDFIYAYASDDQFQHQRTVFPLPYYNGEVPSKIEERFWKHDDLFTRQPYYTLLFDKEEDMDIVGDTSLKSVQVEWIYMKTQMVKKYYFQRKKGCWMLEAINLRPINKSEDEHFVEFFERFATDSLFQCERIRQPLVFVTNDPDDDFSILETTLELNQWFAFKPALPTDRLSNINYGQSNRDNSATKILALKGIGNGFSNVLYFQRRGGQWELYKFEDTGI
;
A
#
# COMPACT_ATOMS: atom_id res chain seq x y z
N MET A 1 76.97 -3.16 21.32
CA MET A 1 77.03 -4.21 20.28
C MET A 1 75.86 -5.18 20.45
N LYS A 2 75.16 -5.43 19.34
CA LYS A 2 74.20 -6.51 19.03
C LYS A 2 72.80 -6.00 18.65
N LYS A 3 72.56 -6.14 17.35
CA LYS A 3 71.35 -5.86 16.58
C LYS A 3 70.35 -6.99 16.82
N ILE A 4 69.07 -6.68 16.95
CA ILE A 4 67.99 -7.62 16.66
C ILE A 4 67.00 -6.90 15.75
N ILE A 5 66.95 -7.39 14.52
CA ILE A 5 66.03 -7.02 13.45
C ILE A 5 64.80 -7.91 13.66
N ALA A 6 63.64 -7.30 13.87
CA ALA A 6 62.36 -7.99 13.81
C ALA A 6 61.44 -7.17 12.89
N GLY A 7 61.22 -7.72 11.70
CA GLY A 7 60.43 -7.10 10.64
C GLY A 7 58.96 -6.99 11.01
N VAL A 8 58.37 -5.83 10.72
CA VAL A 8 56.93 -5.60 10.73
C VAL A 8 56.46 -5.65 9.28
N MET A 9 55.96 -6.81 8.84
CA MET A 9 55.02 -6.89 7.74
C MET A 9 53.62 -6.91 8.36
N LEU A 10 52.88 -5.81 8.24
CA LEU A 10 51.44 -5.81 8.44
C LEU A 10 50.79 -5.22 7.19
N LEU A 11 50.30 -6.13 6.34
CA LEU A 11 49.53 -5.86 5.15
C LEU A 11 48.15 -5.33 5.59
N ALA A 12 47.91 -4.03 5.41
CA ALA A 12 46.59 -3.44 5.62
C ALA A 12 45.66 -3.84 4.47
N LEU A 13 44.86 -4.89 4.69
CA LEU A 13 43.72 -5.22 3.83
C LEU A 13 42.52 -4.38 4.28
N PHE A 14 42.23 -3.33 3.54
CA PHE A 14 40.96 -2.60 3.62
C PHE A 14 39.83 -3.52 3.12
N VAL A 15 39.13 -4.19 4.04
CA VAL A 15 37.82 -4.77 3.76
C VAL A 15 36.79 -3.65 3.85
N SER A 16 36.56 -2.98 2.71
CA SER A 16 35.40 -2.11 2.53
C SER A 16 34.18 -3.00 2.29
N CYS A 17 33.42 -3.30 3.35
CA CYS A 17 32.06 -3.79 3.22
C CYS A 17 31.18 -2.63 2.74
N LYS A 18 30.97 -2.54 1.43
CA LYS A 18 29.86 -1.78 0.85
C LYS A 18 28.57 -2.53 1.16
N ASP A 19 27.74 -1.97 2.02
CA ASP A 19 26.35 -2.41 2.21
C ASP A 19 25.58 -2.21 0.91
N LYS A 20 25.44 -3.30 0.16
CA LYS A 20 24.56 -3.39 -1.00
C LYS A 20 23.17 -3.67 -0.44
N LYS A 21 22.32 -2.64 -0.36
CA LYS A 21 20.87 -2.82 -0.14
C LYS A 21 20.38 -3.86 -1.14
N SER A 22 20.06 -5.06 -0.67
CA SER A 22 19.47 -6.08 -1.52
C SER A 22 18.09 -5.60 -1.93
N LYS A 23 17.85 -5.50 -3.24
CA LYS A 23 16.49 -5.47 -3.77
C LYS A 23 15.88 -6.81 -3.38
N ILE A 24 15.04 -6.81 -2.35
CA ILE A 24 14.22 -7.96 -2.00
C ILE A 24 13.26 -8.12 -3.18
N ASP A 25 13.50 -9.13 -4.00
CA ASP A 25 12.54 -9.59 -4.99
C ASP A 25 11.41 -10.30 -4.21
N PRO A 26 10.18 -9.75 -4.18
CA PRO A 26 9.06 -10.36 -3.46
C PRO A 26 8.67 -11.73 -4.03
N PHE A 27 9.18 -12.08 -5.23
CA PHE A 27 8.92 -13.32 -5.94
C PHE A 27 10.07 -14.32 -5.85
N ALA A 28 11.15 -14.02 -5.13
CA ALA A 28 12.27 -14.96 -4.94
C ALA A 28 11.87 -16.36 -4.42
N PRO A 29 10.81 -16.53 -3.60
CA PRO A 29 10.31 -17.85 -3.21
C PRO A 29 9.57 -18.60 -4.34
N ILE A 30 9.14 -17.90 -5.40
CA ILE A 30 8.27 -18.42 -6.46
C ILE A 30 9.09 -18.83 -7.71
N THR A 31 10.21 -18.17 -7.97
CA THR A 31 11.07 -18.43 -9.14
C THR A 31 11.72 -19.81 -9.14
N ASN A 32 11.90 -20.44 -7.97
CA ASN A 32 12.54 -21.77 -7.86
C ASN A 32 11.61 -22.96 -8.15
N LEU A 33 10.33 -22.74 -8.48
CA LEU A 33 9.34 -23.80 -8.75
C LEU A 33 8.98 -23.97 -10.24
N VAL A 34 9.56 -23.17 -11.12
CA VAL A 34 9.24 -23.16 -12.56
C VAL A 34 10.50 -23.43 -13.37
N ASP A 35 11.04 -24.64 -13.25
CA ASP A 35 12.04 -25.10 -14.22
C ASP A 35 11.90 -26.59 -14.49
N SER A 36 11.15 -26.91 -15.55
CA SER A 36 11.24 -28.16 -16.33
C SER A 36 10.25 -28.14 -17.49
N ALA A 37 10.73 -27.86 -18.72
CA ALA A 37 10.29 -28.57 -19.93
C ALA A 37 11.19 -28.25 -21.14
N LEU A 38 11.51 -29.31 -21.88
CA LEU A 38 12.46 -29.41 -22.98
C LEU A 38 12.23 -28.47 -24.17
N HIS A 39 13.35 -28.09 -24.78
CA HIS A 39 13.47 -27.63 -26.17
C HIS A 39 12.88 -28.61 -27.19
N ARG A 40 12.11 -28.08 -28.15
CA ARG A 40 12.09 -28.58 -29.53
C ARG A 40 11.90 -27.41 -30.51
N LYS A 41 12.81 -27.29 -31.47
CA LYS A 41 12.75 -26.34 -32.60
C LYS A 41 11.87 -26.95 -33.69
N ASP A 42 10.87 -26.22 -34.16
CA ASP A 42 10.44 -26.22 -35.56
C ASP A 42 9.64 -24.95 -35.90
N THR A 43 9.83 -24.45 -37.12
CA THR A 43 9.39 -23.15 -37.63
C THR A 43 7.87 -23.08 -37.78
N VAL A 44 7.22 -22.14 -37.07
CA VAL A 44 5.78 -21.86 -37.16
C VAL A 44 5.59 -20.35 -37.27
N ALA A 45 4.60 -19.93 -38.07
CA ALA A 45 4.15 -18.56 -38.27
C ALA A 45 4.24 -17.72 -36.98
N VAL A 46 4.70 -16.47 -37.09
CA VAL A 46 4.76 -15.51 -35.97
C VAL A 46 3.37 -15.52 -35.31
N PRO A 47 3.22 -16.03 -34.08
CA PRO A 47 1.96 -15.92 -33.37
C PRO A 47 1.76 -14.43 -33.15
N VAL A 48 0.65 -13.87 -33.64
CA VAL A 48 0.17 -12.61 -33.09
C VAL A 48 0.02 -12.86 -31.60
N GLU A 49 0.80 -12.18 -30.75
CA GLU A 49 0.67 -12.33 -29.30
C GLU A 49 -0.79 -12.00 -28.94
N THR A 50 -1.58 -13.02 -28.61
CA THR A 50 -2.97 -12.89 -28.14
C THR A 50 -3.00 -12.43 -26.68
N GLY A 51 -2.12 -11.50 -26.33
CA GLY A 51 -2.04 -10.89 -25.01
C GLY A 51 -2.75 -9.54 -24.99
N PRO A 52 -3.11 -9.04 -23.79
CA PRO A 52 -3.67 -7.70 -23.66
C PRO A 52 -2.70 -6.66 -24.23
N VAL A 53 -3.24 -5.70 -24.95
CA VAL A 53 -2.49 -4.55 -25.50
C VAL A 53 -2.55 -3.40 -24.49
N PRO A 54 -1.45 -2.65 -24.26
CA PRO A 54 -1.47 -1.49 -23.40
C PRO A 54 -2.50 -0.46 -23.87
N THR A 55 -3.14 0.19 -22.90
CA THR A 55 -4.13 1.26 -23.10
C THR A 55 -3.65 2.54 -22.41
N GLU A 56 -4.31 3.67 -22.65
CA GLU A 56 -4.02 4.93 -21.93
C GLU A 56 -4.14 4.75 -20.40
N ALA A 57 -5.07 3.90 -19.95
CA ALA A 57 -5.23 3.58 -18.53
C ALA A 57 -3.97 2.93 -17.92
N ASP A 58 -3.06 2.33 -18.71
CA ASP A 58 -1.84 1.71 -18.20
C ASP A 58 -0.70 2.70 -17.89
N GLU A 59 -0.83 3.96 -18.30
CA GLU A 59 0.19 5.00 -18.07
C GLU A 59 0.42 5.26 -16.57
N SER A 60 -0.65 5.17 -15.78
CA SER A 60 -0.66 5.35 -14.33
C SER A 60 -1.40 4.19 -13.67
N PHE A 61 -0.92 3.73 -12.51
CA PHE A 61 -1.65 2.71 -11.76
C PHE A 61 -3.02 3.21 -11.28
N ASN A 62 -3.16 4.51 -11.00
CA ASN A 62 -4.40 5.10 -10.49
C ASN A 62 -5.50 5.07 -11.56
N ASP A 63 -5.16 5.37 -12.81
CA ASP A 63 -6.10 5.32 -13.93
C ASP A 63 -6.44 3.85 -14.27
N PHE A 64 -5.42 2.99 -14.30
CA PHE A 64 -5.59 1.55 -14.51
C PHE A 64 -6.56 0.95 -13.49
N ILE A 65 -6.33 1.18 -12.19
CA ILE A 65 -7.10 0.49 -11.15
C ILE A 65 -8.57 0.95 -11.13
N TYR A 66 -8.82 2.21 -11.49
CA TYR A 66 -10.18 2.72 -11.67
C TYR A 66 -10.87 2.06 -12.87
N ALA A 67 -10.19 1.96 -14.02
CA ALA A 67 -10.74 1.26 -15.19
C ALA A 67 -10.95 -0.23 -14.92
N TYR A 68 -9.97 -0.90 -14.28
CA TYR A 68 -10.02 -2.30 -13.87
C TYR A 68 -11.22 -2.60 -12.97
N ALA A 69 -11.53 -1.71 -12.03
CA ALA A 69 -12.62 -1.90 -11.08
C ALA A 69 -13.99 -1.40 -11.56
N SER A 70 -14.07 -0.78 -12.75
CA SER A 70 -15.32 -0.20 -13.27
C SER A 70 -15.86 -0.94 -14.51
N ASP A 71 -15.01 -1.68 -15.24
CA ASP A 71 -15.39 -2.37 -16.47
C ASP A 71 -15.13 -3.87 -16.35
N ASP A 72 -16.20 -4.68 -16.47
CA ASP A 72 -16.15 -6.14 -16.31
C ASP A 72 -15.29 -6.83 -17.36
N GLN A 73 -15.40 -6.40 -18.62
CA GLN A 73 -14.66 -7.02 -19.72
C GLN A 73 -13.15 -6.70 -19.60
N PHE A 74 -12.82 -5.45 -19.29
CA PHE A 74 -11.45 -5.01 -19.06
C PHE A 74 -10.85 -5.72 -17.84
N GLN A 75 -11.59 -5.81 -16.74
CA GLN A 75 -11.16 -6.54 -15.54
C GLN A 75 -10.81 -7.99 -15.87
N HIS A 76 -11.69 -8.66 -16.61
CA HIS A 76 -11.50 -10.04 -17.02
C HIS A 76 -10.25 -10.19 -17.91
N GLN A 77 -10.06 -9.32 -18.91
CA GLN A 77 -8.87 -9.32 -19.78
C GLN A 77 -7.56 -9.04 -19.04
N ARG A 78 -7.61 -8.30 -17.94
CA ARG A 78 -6.45 -7.91 -17.13
C ARG A 78 -6.24 -8.81 -15.91
N THR A 79 -6.89 -9.98 -15.87
CA THR A 79 -6.72 -10.98 -14.80
C THR A 79 -6.09 -12.24 -15.35
N VAL A 80 -5.02 -12.70 -14.72
CA VAL A 80 -4.38 -13.97 -15.10
C VAL A 80 -5.23 -15.13 -14.61
N PHE A 81 -5.63 -16.02 -15.52
CA PHE A 81 -6.34 -17.25 -15.20
C PHE A 81 -5.54 -18.52 -15.55
N PRO A 82 -5.68 -19.61 -14.76
CA PRO A 82 -6.37 -19.68 -13.47
C PRO A 82 -5.62 -18.86 -12.40
N LEU A 83 -6.34 -17.99 -11.68
CA LEU A 83 -5.75 -16.97 -10.81
C LEU A 83 -5.25 -17.61 -9.50
N PRO A 84 -3.95 -17.51 -9.17
CA PRO A 84 -3.44 -17.93 -7.87
C PRO A 84 -4.18 -17.25 -6.71
N TYR A 85 -4.75 -18.05 -5.81
CA TYR A 85 -5.44 -17.59 -4.60
C TYR A 85 -4.87 -18.28 -3.37
N TYR A 86 -4.33 -17.49 -2.45
CA TYR A 86 -3.79 -17.97 -1.18
C TYR A 86 -4.77 -17.63 -0.05
N ASN A 87 -5.13 -18.63 0.76
CA ASN A 87 -5.88 -18.42 1.99
C ASN A 87 -5.03 -18.90 3.17
N GLY A 88 -4.30 -17.97 3.78
CA GLY A 88 -3.21 -18.29 4.69
C GLY A 88 -2.12 -19.12 3.99
N GLU A 89 -1.83 -20.30 4.52
CA GLU A 89 -0.83 -21.23 3.96
C GLU A 89 -1.39 -22.16 2.88
N VAL A 90 -2.70 -22.12 2.61
CA VAL A 90 -3.34 -23.02 1.65
C VAL A 90 -3.37 -22.37 0.26
N PRO A 91 -2.53 -22.84 -0.70
CA PRO A 91 -2.60 -22.37 -2.08
C PRO A 91 -3.79 -23.01 -2.79
N SER A 92 -4.46 -22.23 -3.62
CA SER A 92 -5.54 -22.67 -4.50
C SER A 92 -5.56 -21.80 -5.75
N LYS A 93 -6.55 -22.01 -6.63
CA LYS A 93 -6.71 -21.26 -7.86
C LYS A 93 -8.16 -20.93 -8.13
N ILE A 94 -8.42 -19.74 -8.65
CA ILE A 94 -9.74 -19.33 -9.15
C ILE A 94 -9.73 -19.55 -10.66
N GLU A 95 -10.52 -20.52 -11.12
CA GLU A 95 -10.75 -20.74 -12.55
C GLU A 95 -11.54 -19.56 -13.14
N GLU A 96 -11.29 -19.25 -14.41
CA GLU A 96 -11.93 -18.15 -15.16
C GLU A 96 -13.47 -18.17 -15.03
N ARG A 97 -14.08 -19.36 -15.16
CA ARG A 97 -15.54 -19.55 -15.03
C ARG A 97 -16.12 -19.20 -13.65
N PHE A 98 -15.29 -19.10 -12.62
CA PHE A 98 -15.69 -18.73 -11.26
C PHE A 98 -15.32 -17.28 -10.92
N TRP A 99 -14.68 -16.57 -11.83
CA TRP A 99 -14.43 -15.15 -11.68
C TRP A 99 -15.74 -14.39 -11.59
N LYS A 100 -15.77 -13.40 -10.71
CA LYS A 100 -16.85 -12.44 -10.59
C LYS A 100 -16.20 -11.06 -10.58
N HIS A 101 -16.87 -10.12 -11.23
CA HIS A 101 -16.47 -8.73 -11.16
C HIS A 101 -16.24 -8.28 -9.71
N ASP A 102 -15.08 -7.69 -9.45
CA ASP A 102 -14.72 -7.11 -8.17
C ASP A 102 -14.63 -5.59 -8.34
N ASP A 103 -15.63 -4.87 -7.84
CA ASP A 103 -15.70 -3.41 -7.88
C ASP A 103 -14.56 -2.74 -7.07
N LEU A 104 -13.76 -3.52 -6.33
CA LEU A 104 -12.76 -3.02 -5.38
C LEU A 104 -13.36 -1.87 -4.53
N PHE A 105 -12.77 -0.67 -4.61
CA PHE A 105 -13.19 0.49 -3.86
C PHE A 105 -14.06 1.46 -4.66
N THR A 106 -14.29 1.28 -5.96
CA THR A 106 -14.91 2.28 -6.84
C THR A 106 -16.36 2.62 -6.48
N ARG A 107 -17.06 1.72 -5.78
CA ARG A 107 -18.44 1.95 -5.30
C ARG A 107 -18.52 2.63 -3.94
N GLN A 108 -17.39 3.03 -3.36
CA GLN A 108 -17.32 3.75 -2.09
C GLN A 108 -17.23 5.26 -2.34
N PRO A 109 -17.65 6.11 -1.39
CA PRO A 109 -17.54 7.57 -1.56
C PRO A 109 -16.08 8.04 -1.58
N TYR A 110 -15.21 7.32 -0.87
CA TYR A 110 -13.78 7.54 -0.80
C TYR A 110 -13.07 6.19 -0.58
N TYR A 111 -11.77 6.17 -0.83
CA TYR A 111 -10.88 5.08 -0.46
C TYR A 111 -9.78 5.60 0.48
N THR A 112 -9.09 4.70 1.16
CA THR A 112 -8.00 5.02 2.07
C THR A 112 -6.64 4.57 1.56
N LEU A 113 -5.59 5.31 1.97
CA LEU A 113 -4.18 4.98 1.81
C LEU A 113 -3.47 5.08 3.17
N LEU A 114 -2.51 4.18 3.40
CA LEU A 114 -1.71 4.12 4.62
C LEU A 114 -0.24 4.39 4.33
N PHE A 115 0.36 5.23 5.17
CA PHE A 115 1.78 5.57 5.13
C PHE A 115 2.36 5.58 6.55
N ASP A 116 3.66 5.31 6.67
CA ASP A 116 4.39 5.54 7.93
C ASP A 116 4.81 7.00 8.07
N LYS A 117 5.08 7.70 6.95
CA LYS A 117 5.64 9.04 6.92
C LYS A 117 5.05 9.89 5.79
N GLU A 118 5.12 11.19 5.95
CA GLU A 118 4.60 12.17 5.00
C GLU A 118 5.39 12.17 3.69
N GLU A 119 6.72 12.05 3.75
CA GLU A 119 7.60 11.91 2.57
C GLU A 119 7.25 10.71 1.67
N ASP A 120 6.59 9.69 2.23
CA ASP A 120 6.18 8.52 1.46
C ASP A 120 4.90 8.77 0.64
N MET A 121 4.18 9.89 0.84
CA MET A 121 2.95 10.20 0.11
C MET A 121 3.21 10.59 -1.36
N ASP A 122 4.40 11.09 -1.67
CA ASP A 122 4.80 11.52 -3.02
C ASP A 122 4.85 10.35 -4.02
N ILE A 123 5.00 9.11 -3.53
CA ILE A 123 5.10 7.91 -4.37
C ILE A 123 3.80 7.60 -5.13
N VAL A 124 2.66 8.15 -4.71
CA VAL A 124 1.33 7.87 -5.28
C VAL A 124 1.26 8.26 -6.77
N GLY A 125 2.08 9.22 -7.19
CA GLY A 125 2.20 9.68 -8.58
C GLY A 125 3.30 8.99 -9.40
N ASP A 126 4.02 8.00 -8.86
CA ASP A 126 5.13 7.36 -9.57
C ASP A 126 4.64 6.42 -10.69
N THR A 127 4.76 6.88 -11.93
CA THR A 127 4.38 6.12 -13.14
C THR A 127 5.44 5.08 -13.57
N SER A 128 6.61 5.07 -12.92
CA SER A 128 7.69 4.12 -13.21
C SER A 128 7.48 2.74 -12.57
N LEU A 129 6.55 2.63 -11.63
CA LEU A 129 6.25 1.42 -10.88
C LEU A 129 5.91 0.23 -11.79
N LYS A 130 6.28 -0.98 -11.35
CA LYS A 130 6.03 -2.23 -12.07
C LYS A 130 5.27 -3.26 -11.25
N SER A 131 5.09 -2.99 -9.96
CA SER A 131 4.36 -3.84 -9.03
C SER A 131 3.68 -2.94 -8.02
N VAL A 132 2.38 -3.13 -7.85
CA VAL A 132 1.56 -2.40 -6.89
C VAL A 132 0.64 -3.42 -6.23
N GLN A 133 0.29 -3.22 -4.96
CA GLN A 133 -0.69 -4.08 -4.30
C GLN A 133 -1.86 -3.27 -3.80
N VAL A 134 -3.07 -3.75 -4.07
CA VAL A 134 -4.30 -3.22 -3.47
C VAL A 134 -4.68 -4.12 -2.32
N GLU A 135 -5.12 -3.56 -1.21
CA GLU A 135 -5.44 -4.31 0.00
C GLU A 135 -6.83 -3.91 0.53
N TRP A 136 -7.61 -4.91 0.96
CA TRP A 136 -8.70 -4.75 1.90
C TRP A 136 -8.22 -5.19 3.28
N ILE A 137 -8.32 -4.30 4.27
CA ILE A 137 -7.99 -4.56 5.67
C ILE A 137 -9.32 -4.63 6.44
N TYR A 138 -9.78 -5.84 6.72
CA TYR A 138 -11.01 -6.11 7.47
C TYR A 138 -10.72 -5.98 8.96
N MET A 139 -11.16 -4.88 9.57
CA MET A 139 -10.74 -4.49 10.90
C MET A 139 -11.32 -5.42 11.97
N LYS A 140 -12.59 -5.79 11.88
CA LYS A 140 -13.24 -6.65 12.88
C LYS A 140 -12.68 -8.08 12.89
N THR A 141 -12.42 -8.64 11.71
CA THR A 141 -11.90 -10.01 11.58
C THR A 141 -10.37 -10.06 11.62
N GLN A 142 -9.69 -8.92 11.63
CA GLN A 142 -8.23 -8.79 11.56
C GLN A 142 -7.63 -9.57 10.38
N MET A 143 -8.23 -9.41 9.19
CA MET A 143 -7.81 -10.08 7.95
C MET A 143 -7.39 -9.06 6.90
N VAL A 144 -6.42 -9.40 6.05
CA VAL A 144 -6.04 -8.63 4.87
C VAL A 144 -6.26 -9.46 3.62
N LYS A 145 -7.02 -8.94 2.65
CA LYS A 145 -7.10 -9.45 1.28
C LYS A 145 -6.25 -8.56 0.38
N LYS A 146 -5.14 -9.09 -0.10
CA LYS A 146 -4.17 -8.40 -0.96
C LYS A 146 -4.31 -8.87 -2.41
N TYR A 147 -4.35 -7.94 -3.34
CA TYR A 147 -4.37 -8.14 -4.78
C TYR A 147 -3.02 -7.70 -5.33
N TYR A 148 -2.34 -8.57 -6.07
CA TYR A 148 -1.01 -8.30 -6.60
C TYR A 148 -1.09 -7.93 -8.06
N PHE A 149 -0.80 -6.67 -8.38
CA PHE A 149 -0.75 -6.18 -9.75
C PHE A 149 0.68 -6.04 -10.24
N GLN A 150 0.94 -6.48 -11.47
CA GLN A 150 2.24 -6.36 -12.10
C GLN A 150 2.11 -5.76 -13.51
N ARG A 151 2.98 -4.81 -13.84
CA ARG A 151 3.08 -4.24 -15.19
C ARG A 151 3.99 -5.11 -16.06
N LYS A 152 3.40 -5.87 -16.98
CA LYS A 152 4.08 -6.77 -17.93
C LYS A 152 3.89 -6.25 -19.36
N LYS A 153 5.00 -5.97 -20.06
CA LYS A 153 4.99 -5.43 -21.43
C LYS A 153 4.10 -4.18 -21.60
N GLY A 154 4.02 -3.35 -20.57
CA GLY A 154 3.19 -2.14 -20.56
C GLY A 154 1.74 -2.35 -20.09
N CYS A 155 1.31 -3.59 -19.84
CA CYS A 155 -0.03 -3.89 -19.33
C CYS A 155 0.01 -4.21 -17.83
N TRP A 156 -0.80 -3.52 -17.03
CA TRP A 156 -1.06 -3.98 -15.67
C TRP A 156 -1.98 -5.20 -15.68
N MET A 157 -1.59 -6.20 -14.87
CA MET A 157 -2.26 -7.49 -14.75
C MET A 157 -2.43 -7.86 -13.28
N LEU A 158 -3.60 -8.39 -12.90
CA LEU A 158 -3.80 -9.07 -11.62
C LEU A 158 -3.19 -10.46 -11.68
N GLU A 159 -2.18 -10.70 -10.84
CA GLU A 159 -1.35 -11.92 -10.87
C GLU A 159 -1.67 -12.89 -9.74
N ALA A 160 -2.17 -12.39 -8.61
CA ALA A 160 -2.53 -13.22 -7.47
C ALA A 160 -3.43 -12.47 -6.49
N ILE A 161 -4.14 -13.22 -5.67
CA ILE A 161 -4.83 -12.72 -4.48
C ILE A 161 -4.37 -13.52 -3.26
N ASN A 162 -4.15 -12.84 -2.14
CA ASN A 162 -3.80 -13.46 -0.86
C ASN A 162 -4.73 -12.93 0.24
N LEU A 163 -5.48 -13.82 0.87
CA LEU A 163 -6.25 -13.56 2.09
C LEU A 163 -5.47 -14.15 3.27
N ARG A 164 -5.06 -13.31 4.21
CA ARG A 164 -4.28 -13.74 5.38
C ARG A 164 -4.66 -12.94 6.63
N PRO A 165 -4.40 -13.47 7.83
CA PRO A 165 -4.47 -12.68 9.06
C PRO A 165 -3.51 -11.49 9.01
N ILE A 166 -3.90 -10.41 9.69
CA ILE A 166 -2.97 -9.31 10.04
C ILE A 166 -1.88 -9.89 10.95
N ASN A 167 -0.64 -9.43 10.75
CA ASN A 167 0.47 -9.82 11.62
C ASN A 167 0.22 -9.22 13.01
N LYS A 168 0.33 -10.03 14.06
CA LYS A 168 0.24 -9.53 15.42
C LYS A 168 1.53 -8.81 15.80
N SER A 169 1.41 -7.65 16.42
CA SER A 169 2.48 -6.99 17.17
C SER A 169 2.31 -7.24 18.67
N GLU A 170 3.40 -7.17 19.43
CA GLU A 170 3.35 -7.17 20.90
C GLU A 170 2.77 -5.86 21.46
N ASP A 171 2.92 -4.76 20.70
CA ASP A 171 2.34 -3.45 21.01
C ASP A 171 0.92 -3.29 20.42
N GLU A 172 0.20 -2.24 20.84
CA GLU A 172 -1.09 -1.84 20.24
C GLU A 172 -0.97 -1.69 18.72
N HIS A 173 -1.61 -2.59 17.98
CA HIS A 173 -1.57 -2.59 16.53
C HIS A 173 -2.46 -1.47 15.97
N PHE A 174 -1.98 -0.74 14.95
CA PHE A 174 -2.70 0.44 14.44
C PHE A 174 -4.13 0.11 13.97
N VAL A 175 -4.35 -1.04 13.33
CA VAL A 175 -5.68 -1.44 12.84
C VAL A 175 -6.64 -1.74 14.00
N GLU A 176 -6.16 -2.34 15.09
CA GLU A 176 -6.97 -2.61 16.28
C GLU A 176 -7.33 -1.30 16.99
N PHE A 177 -6.35 -0.41 17.13
CA PHE A 177 -6.57 0.95 17.63
C PHE A 177 -7.61 1.70 16.78
N PHE A 178 -7.44 1.68 15.45
CA PHE A 178 -8.25 2.48 14.55
C PHE A 178 -9.70 1.97 14.48
N GLU A 179 -9.91 0.65 14.54
CA GLU A 179 -11.24 0.04 14.63
C GLU A 179 -12.02 0.64 15.80
N ARG A 180 -11.42 0.62 17.00
CA ARG A 180 -12.04 1.20 18.19
C ARG A 180 -12.16 2.72 18.09
N PHE A 181 -11.14 3.40 17.58
CA PHE A 181 -11.15 4.85 17.37
C PHE A 181 -12.29 5.30 16.44
N ALA A 182 -12.64 4.50 15.44
CA ALA A 182 -13.71 4.80 14.49
C ALA A 182 -15.12 4.50 15.05
N THR A 183 -15.25 3.60 16.02
CA THR A 183 -16.56 3.12 16.51
C THR A 183 -16.93 3.51 17.94
N ASP A 184 -15.96 3.87 18.78
CA ASP A 184 -16.16 4.26 20.19
C ASP A 184 -15.80 5.73 20.37
N SER A 185 -16.80 6.60 20.49
CA SER A 185 -16.60 8.04 20.58
C SER A 185 -15.91 8.48 21.88
N LEU A 186 -16.10 7.75 22.98
CA LEU A 186 -15.42 8.05 24.24
C LEU A 186 -13.93 7.72 24.14
N PHE A 187 -13.61 6.55 23.58
CA PHE A 187 -12.23 6.19 23.28
C PHE A 187 -11.59 7.14 22.27
N GLN A 188 -12.34 7.55 21.24
CA GLN A 188 -11.88 8.56 20.29
C GLN A 188 -11.50 9.87 20.99
N CYS A 189 -12.32 10.38 21.91
CA CYS A 189 -11.99 11.58 22.70
C CYS A 189 -10.67 11.44 23.48
N GLU A 190 -10.46 10.28 24.12
CA GLU A 190 -9.25 10.00 24.92
C GLU A 190 -7.98 9.90 24.05
N ARG A 191 -8.14 9.53 22.78
CA ARG A 191 -7.04 9.27 21.85
C ARG A 191 -6.83 10.39 20.83
N ILE A 192 -7.36 11.58 21.08
CA ILE A 192 -7.06 12.79 20.31
C ILE A 192 -6.19 13.70 21.17
N ARG A 193 -5.01 14.07 20.65
CA ARG A 193 -4.14 15.05 21.28
C ARG A 193 -4.87 16.38 21.39
N GLN A 194 -4.79 17.02 22.56
CA GLN A 194 -5.37 18.33 22.81
C GLN A 194 -4.27 19.38 23.05
N PRO A 195 -4.28 20.50 22.30
CA PRO A 195 -5.15 20.77 21.16
C PRO A 195 -4.75 19.95 19.91
N LEU A 196 -5.70 19.65 19.02
CA LEU A 196 -5.46 18.90 17.77
C LEU A 196 -4.98 19.87 16.68
N VAL A 197 -3.85 19.60 16.03
CA VAL A 197 -3.39 20.44 14.90
C VAL A 197 -4.34 20.25 13.71
N PHE A 198 -4.76 21.35 13.09
CA PHE A 198 -5.61 21.34 11.90
C PHE A 198 -5.02 22.20 10.79
N VAL A 199 -4.92 21.63 9.60
CA VAL A 199 -4.44 22.33 8.39
C VAL A 199 -5.54 22.31 7.33
N THR A 200 -5.77 23.44 6.67
CA THR A 200 -6.74 23.54 5.58
C THR A 200 -6.26 24.49 4.50
N ASN A 201 -6.82 24.39 3.29
CA ASN A 201 -6.61 25.39 2.22
C ASN A 201 -7.07 26.78 2.68
N ASP A 202 -6.31 27.82 2.33
CA ASP A 202 -6.75 29.20 2.51
C ASP A 202 -7.78 29.57 1.43
N PRO A 203 -9.01 29.97 1.78
CA PRO A 203 -10.02 30.37 0.80
C PRO A 203 -9.66 31.66 0.05
N ASP A 204 -8.73 32.47 0.55
CA ASP A 204 -8.32 33.75 -0.03
C ASP A 204 -7.01 33.66 -0.85
N ASP A 205 -6.26 32.54 -0.74
CA ASP A 205 -5.01 32.30 -1.47
C ASP A 205 -4.84 30.82 -1.86
N ASP A 206 -5.02 30.53 -3.15
CA ASP A 206 -4.95 29.18 -3.74
C ASP A 206 -3.63 28.42 -3.47
N PHE A 207 -2.57 29.11 -3.03
CA PHE A 207 -1.25 28.50 -2.78
C PHE A 207 -0.88 28.41 -1.30
N SER A 208 -1.70 28.92 -0.40
CA SER A 208 -1.39 28.96 1.03
C SER A 208 -2.24 27.97 1.84
N ILE A 209 -1.66 27.54 2.96
CA ILE A 209 -2.31 26.65 3.93
C ILE A 209 -2.47 27.38 5.25
N LEU A 210 -3.64 27.25 5.86
CA LEU A 210 -3.93 27.74 7.19
C LEU A 210 -3.67 26.64 8.20
N GLU A 211 -2.77 26.88 9.14
CA GLU A 211 -2.55 26.01 10.29
C GLU A 211 -3.19 26.62 11.54
N THR A 212 -4.06 25.86 12.18
CA THR A 212 -4.78 26.22 13.41
C THR A 212 -4.90 25.00 14.31
N THR A 213 -5.72 25.09 15.36
CA THR A 213 -6.01 23.96 16.23
C THR A 213 -7.50 23.77 16.44
N LEU A 214 -7.92 22.50 16.61
CA LEU A 214 -9.28 22.11 16.95
C LEU A 214 -9.37 21.64 18.41
N GLU A 215 -10.41 22.12 19.09
CA GLU A 215 -10.94 21.50 20.29
C GLU A 215 -11.75 20.24 19.94
N LEU A 216 -12.04 19.37 20.92
CA LEU A 216 -12.78 18.12 20.70
C LEU A 216 -14.14 18.32 20.02
N ASN A 217 -14.93 19.30 20.46
CA ASN A 217 -16.23 19.62 19.87
C ASN A 217 -16.11 20.02 18.39
N GLN A 218 -15.09 20.79 18.03
CA GLN A 218 -14.83 21.19 16.65
C GLN A 218 -14.37 19.99 15.80
N TRP A 219 -13.53 19.11 16.37
CA TRP A 219 -13.17 17.85 15.72
C TRP A 219 -14.43 17.03 15.37
N PHE A 220 -15.38 16.84 16.29
CA PHE A 220 -16.59 16.09 15.98
C PHE A 220 -17.50 16.77 14.95
N ALA A 221 -17.42 18.09 14.82
CA ALA A 221 -18.14 18.84 13.81
C ALA A 221 -17.50 18.73 12.41
N PHE A 222 -16.17 18.64 12.33
CA PHE A 222 -15.42 18.70 11.07
C PHE A 222 -14.87 17.37 10.57
N LYS A 223 -14.72 16.37 11.45
CA LYS A 223 -14.11 15.09 11.06
C LYS A 223 -14.85 14.44 9.88
N PRO A 224 -14.13 13.79 8.96
CA PRO A 224 -14.79 13.01 7.93
C PRO A 224 -15.55 11.82 8.53
N ALA A 225 -16.43 11.22 7.72
CA ALA A 225 -16.96 9.91 8.03
C ALA A 225 -15.80 8.91 8.09
N LEU A 226 -15.52 8.32 9.25
CA LEU A 226 -14.46 7.32 9.40
C LEU A 226 -14.97 5.94 8.99
N PRO A 227 -14.16 5.12 8.29
CA PRO A 227 -14.56 3.76 7.95
C PRO A 227 -14.60 2.90 9.21
N THR A 228 -15.68 2.14 9.39
CA THR A 228 -15.94 1.34 10.60
C THR A 228 -15.90 -0.17 10.38
N ASP A 229 -15.78 -0.63 9.12
CA ASP A 229 -15.75 -2.04 8.76
C ASP A 229 -14.38 -2.46 8.22
N ARG A 230 -13.92 -1.77 7.18
CA ARG A 230 -12.66 -2.06 6.50
C ARG A 230 -11.96 -0.80 6.01
N LEU A 231 -10.63 -0.87 5.91
CA LEU A 231 -9.80 0.10 5.22
C LEU A 231 -9.38 -0.48 3.87
N SER A 232 -9.23 0.37 2.85
CA SER A 232 -8.41 0.03 1.70
C SER A 232 -6.96 0.48 1.92
N ASN A 233 -6.05 -0.07 1.14
CA ASN A 233 -4.73 0.51 0.94
C ASN A 233 -4.25 0.22 -0.47
N ILE A 234 -3.44 1.12 -1.03
CA ILE A 234 -2.70 0.86 -2.27
C ILE A 234 -1.22 1.05 -1.93
N ASN A 235 -0.47 -0.05 -2.00
CA ASN A 235 0.96 -0.08 -1.73
C ASN A 235 1.72 0.09 -3.04
N TYR A 236 2.20 1.32 -3.25
CA TYR A 236 3.07 1.76 -4.34
C TYR A 236 4.56 1.49 -4.03
N GLY A 237 4.87 0.98 -2.84
CA GLY A 237 6.23 0.77 -2.34
C GLY A 237 6.56 1.58 -1.09
N GLN A 238 5.61 2.38 -0.58
CA GLN A 238 5.80 3.13 0.67
C GLN A 238 6.07 2.23 1.87
N SER A 239 6.74 2.77 2.90
CA SER A 239 6.87 2.07 4.17
C SER A 239 5.50 1.93 4.85
N ASN A 240 5.18 0.70 5.26
CA ASN A 240 3.97 0.39 6.01
C ASN A 240 4.29 -0.69 7.06
N ARG A 241 5.14 -0.36 8.03
CA ARG A 241 5.66 -1.32 9.02
C ARG A 241 4.73 -1.46 10.20
N ASP A 242 4.66 -2.67 10.75
CA ASP A 242 3.87 -2.99 11.95
C ASP A 242 4.44 -2.28 13.20
N ASN A 243 5.75 -2.03 13.24
CA ASN A 243 6.45 -1.39 14.36
C ASN A 243 6.67 0.13 14.20
N SER A 244 6.02 0.76 13.20
CA SER A 244 6.13 2.20 13.01
C SER A 244 5.59 2.95 14.24
N ALA A 245 6.24 4.05 14.61
CA ALA A 245 5.75 4.95 15.65
C ALA A 245 4.74 5.98 15.13
N THR A 246 4.56 6.05 13.80
CA THR A 246 3.68 6.98 13.12
C THR A 246 2.86 6.25 12.06
N LYS A 247 1.63 6.71 11.86
CA LYS A 247 0.76 6.26 10.77
C LYS A 247 -0.02 7.44 10.23
N ILE A 248 -0.13 7.50 8.91
CA ILE A 248 -0.90 8.50 8.20
C ILE A 248 -1.98 7.77 7.43
N LEU A 249 -3.23 8.16 7.66
CA LEU A 249 -4.39 7.67 6.94
C LEU A 249 -4.91 8.78 6.03
N ALA A 250 -4.70 8.66 4.74
CA ALA A 250 -5.29 9.56 3.75
C ALA A 250 -6.63 8.98 3.27
N LEU A 251 -7.68 9.81 3.27
CA LEU A 251 -8.99 9.53 2.72
C LEU A 251 -9.15 10.34 1.43
N LYS A 252 -9.34 9.65 0.31
CA LYS A 252 -9.39 10.26 -1.04
C LYS A 252 -10.72 9.95 -1.72
N GLY A 253 -11.40 10.98 -2.18
CA GLY A 253 -12.67 10.88 -2.88
C GLY A 253 -12.55 10.11 -4.19
N ILE A 254 -13.64 9.47 -4.61
CA ILE A 254 -13.72 8.80 -5.91
C ILE A 254 -14.48 9.70 -6.87
N GLY A 255 -13.81 10.15 -7.93
CA GLY A 255 -14.39 11.03 -8.94
C GLY A 255 -14.74 12.44 -8.43
N ASN A 256 -14.14 12.87 -7.33
CA ASN A 256 -14.28 14.21 -6.75
C ASN A 256 -13.00 14.62 -6.03
N GLY A 257 -12.88 15.90 -5.63
CA GLY A 257 -11.67 16.43 -5.01
C GLY A 257 -11.56 16.24 -3.49
N PHE A 258 -12.42 15.44 -2.85
CA PHE A 258 -12.34 15.19 -1.40
C PHE A 258 -10.96 14.62 -1.01
N SER A 259 -10.30 15.27 -0.05
CA SER A 259 -8.99 14.86 0.46
C SER A 259 -8.86 15.24 1.92
N ASN A 260 -8.86 14.24 2.80
CA ASN A 260 -8.60 14.41 4.22
C ASN A 260 -7.43 13.52 4.64
N VAL A 261 -6.56 14.00 5.52
CA VAL A 261 -5.40 13.23 5.99
C VAL A 261 -5.35 13.26 7.51
N LEU A 262 -5.30 12.09 8.12
CA LEU A 262 -5.27 11.90 9.56
C LEU A 262 -3.91 11.36 9.98
N TYR A 263 -3.23 12.07 10.88
CA TYR A 263 -1.89 11.76 11.32
C TYR A 263 -1.92 11.23 12.75
N PHE A 264 -1.42 10.02 12.91
CA PHE A 264 -1.36 9.31 14.18
C PHE A 264 0.08 9.09 14.60
N GLN A 265 0.31 9.15 15.89
CA GLN A 265 1.60 8.84 16.50
C GLN A 265 1.41 7.96 17.72
N ARG A 266 2.43 7.18 18.05
CA ARG A 266 2.45 6.33 19.23
C ARG A 266 3.25 7.01 20.34
N ARG A 267 2.60 7.30 21.47
CA ARG A 267 3.23 7.87 22.67
C ARG A 267 2.91 7.00 23.87
N GLY A 268 3.95 6.62 24.63
CA GLY A 268 3.77 5.73 25.79
C GLY A 268 3.14 4.38 25.44
N GLY A 269 3.34 3.89 24.22
CA GLY A 269 2.75 2.64 23.72
C GLY A 269 1.31 2.74 23.22
N GLN A 270 0.71 3.93 23.24
CA GLN A 270 -0.67 4.17 22.80
C GLN A 270 -0.70 5.07 21.56
N TRP A 271 -1.54 4.73 20.59
CA TRP A 271 -1.82 5.58 19.44
C TRP A 271 -2.71 6.76 19.80
N GLU A 272 -2.40 7.93 19.26
CA GLU A 272 -3.22 9.14 19.32
C GLU A 272 -3.26 9.85 17.96
N LEU A 273 -4.38 10.49 17.63
CA LEU A 273 -4.48 11.45 16.53
C LEU A 273 -3.86 12.77 16.97
N TYR A 274 -2.91 13.30 16.20
CA TYR A 274 -2.22 14.55 16.56
C TYR A 274 -2.31 15.66 15.50
N LYS A 275 -2.67 15.33 14.26
CA LYS A 275 -2.88 16.29 13.17
C LYS A 275 -3.97 15.82 12.22
N PHE A 276 -4.81 16.75 11.76
CA PHE A 276 -5.82 16.56 10.74
C PHE A 276 -5.60 17.59 9.63
N GLU A 277 -5.60 17.16 8.37
CA GLU A 277 -5.56 18.04 7.22
C GLU A 277 -6.81 17.87 6.36
N ASP A 278 -7.40 18.99 5.94
CA ASP A 278 -8.48 19.07 4.95
C ASP A 278 -8.02 19.92 3.77
N THR A 279 -7.54 19.26 2.72
CA THR A 279 -6.97 19.90 1.52
C THR A 279 -7.74 19.51 0.27
N GLY A 280 -9.02 19.19 0.42
CA GLY A 280 -9.90 18.89 -0.70
C GLY A 280 -10.04 20.08 -1.67
N ILE A 281 -10.27 19.77 -2.96
CA ILE A 281 -10.48 20.74 -4.04
C ILE A 281 -11.89 20.64 -4.65
#